data_AF-A0A8J6R8E7-F1
#
_entry.id   AF-A0A8J6R8E7-F1
#
_cell.length_a   1.000
_cell.length_b   1.000
_cell.length_c   1.000
_cell.angle_alpha   90.00
_cell.angle_beta   90.00
_cell.angle_gamma   90.00
#
_symmetry.space_group_name_H-M   'P 1'
#
loop_
_entity.id
_entity.type
_entity.pdbx_description
1 polymer ?
#
loop_
_entity_poly.entity_id
_entity_poly.type
_entity_poly.pdbx_seq_one_letter_code
_entity_poly.pdbx_strand_id
1 'polypeptide(L)' 'MGITNRINFRCMRGDMFGGVTAAVITLPLALAFGVVSCAGAALGLYGAVID' A
#
# COMPACT_ATOMS: atom_id res chain seq x y z
N MET A 1 11.63 -10.93 21.91
CA MET A 1 10.93 -10.79 20.62
C MET A 1 10.65 -9.32 20.39
N GLY A 2 11.09 -8.76 19.26
CA GLY A 2 10.74 -7.39 18.89
C GLY A 2 9.26 -7.33 18.51
N ILE A 3 8.53 -6.35 19.05
CA ILE A 3 7.09 -6.20 18.85
C ILE A 3 6.79 -5.46 17.53
N THR A 4 7.74 -4.68 17.02
CA THR A 4 7.60 -3.85 15.80
C THR A 4 8.77 -4.04 14.84
N ASN A 5 8.54 -3.67 13.57
CA ASN A 5 9.59 -3.62 12.56
C ASN A 5 10.62 -2.51 12.86
N ARG A 6 11.71 -2.46 12.08
CA ARG A 6 12.79 -1.47 12.18
C ARG A 6 12.37 -0.07 11.72
N ILE A 7 11.54 0.61 12.50
CA ILE A 7 11.03 1.95 12.19
C ILE A 7 12.01 2.98 12.78
N ASN A 8 12.63 3.79 11.91
CA ASN A 8 13.53 4.88 12.34
C ASN A 8 13.57 6.01 11.30
N PHE A 9 13.69 7.26 11.75
CA PHE A 9 13.66 8.44 10.87
C PHE A 9 14.97 8.72 10.11
N ARG A 10 15.97 7.83 10.24
CA ARG A 10 17.28 8.03 9.60
C ARG A 10 17.22 7.88 8.08
N CYS A 11 16.21 7.15 7.59
CA CYS A 11 15.95 6.91 6.17
C CYS A 11 14.69 7.63 5.66
N MET A 12 14.27 8.75 6.28
CA MET A 12 13.02 9.45 5.94
C MET A 12 12.87 9.76 4.44
N ARG A 13 13.98 10.13 3.76
CA ARG A 13 13.97 10.39 2.32
C ARG A 13 13.68 9.11 1.52
N GLY A 14 14.36 8.01 1.84
CA GLY A 14 14.18 6.72 1.18
C GLY A 14 12.78 6.15 1.41
N ASP A 15 12.29 6.23 2.64
CA ASP A 15 10.98 5.75 3.03
C ASP A 15 9.85 6.55 2.35
N MET A 16 10.01 7.87 2.21
CA MET A 16 9.03 8.72 1.53
C MET A 16 8.98 8.44 0.02
N PHE A 17 10.13 8.36 -0.66
CA PHE A 17 10.16 8.02 -2.09
C PHE A 17 9.70 6.58 -2.34
N GLY A 18 10.10 5.63 -1.50
CA GLY A 18 9.66 4.24 -1.56
C GLY A 18 8.16 4.11 -1.34
N GLY A 19 7.60 4.79 -0.34
CA GLY A 19 6.18 4.79 -0.02
C GLY A 19 5.33 5.41 -1.13
N VAL A 20 5.74 6.55 -1.70
CA VAL A 20 5.03 7.19 -2.83
C VAL A 20 5.08 6.30 -4.07
N THR A 21 6.23 5.71 -4.38
CA THR A 21 6.37 4.80 -5.54
C THR A 21 5.48 3.57 -5.37
N ALA A 22 5.48 2.97 -4.17
CA ALA A 22 4.61 1.85 -3.85
C ALA A 22 3.14 2.21 -4.00
N ALA A 23 2.71 3.35 -3.43
CA ALA A 23 1.32 3.81 -3.53
C ALA A 23 0.85 4.03 -4.98
N VAL A 24 1.70 4.61 -5.83
CA VAL A 24 1.37 4.83 -7.25
C VAL A 24 1.18 3.53 -8.01
N ILE A 25 1.94 2.48 -7.67
CA ILE A 25 1.84 1.17 -8.31
C ILE A 25 0.64 0.37 -7.77
N THR A 26 0.40 0.42 -6.45
CA THR A 26 -0.67 -0.36 -5.81
C THR A 26 -2.05 0.22 -6.08
N LEU A 27 -2.20 1.53 -6.28
CA LEU A 27 -3.49 2.16 -6.55
C LEU A 27 -4.23 1.60 -7.80
N PRO A 28 -3.62 1.55 -9.01
CA PRO A 28 -4.27 0.95 -10.17
C PRO A 28 -4.42 -0.58 -10.03
N LEU A 29 -3.50 -1.25 -9.32
CA LEU A 29 -3.59 -2.68 -9.03
C LEU A 29 -4.83 -2.98 -8.18
N ALA A 30 -5.04 -2.21 -7.11
CA ALA A 30 -6.19 -2.29 -6.21
C ALA A 30 -7.51 -2.10 -6.94
N LEU A 31 -7.57 -1.11 -7.83
CA LEU A 31 -8.75 -0.84 -8.66
C LEU A 31 -9.03 -1.99 -9.62
N ALA A 32 -8.01 -2.50 -10.32
CA ALA A 32 -8.14 -3.62 -11.25
C ALA A 32 -8.61 -4.90 -10.54
N PHE A 33 -8.01 -5.23 -9.40
CA PHE A 33 -8.45 -6.37 -8.57
C PHE A 33 -9.87 -6.19 -8.04
N GLY A 34 -10.23 -5.00 -7.55
CA GLY A 34 -11.58 -4.71 -7.06
C GLY A 34 -12.67 -4.88 -8.13
N VAL A 35 -12.38 -4.49 -9.38
CA VAL A 35 -13.29 -4.68 -10.52
C VAL A 35 -13.38 -6.16 -10.92
N VAL A 36 -12.25 -6.87 -11.03
CA VAL A 36 -12.23 -8.29 -11.41
C VAL A 36 -12.88 -9.20 -10.36
N SER A 37 -12.81 -8.82 -9.09
CA SER A 37 -13.36 -9.61 -7.97
C SER A 37 -14.89 -9.52 -7.83
N CYS A 38 -15.58 -8.72 -8.66
CA CYS A 38 -17.00 -8.36 -8.51
C CYS A 38 -17.38 -7.73 -7.13
N ALA A 39 -16.39 -7.45 -6.28
CA ALA A 39 -16.53 -6.78 -4.99
C ALA A 39 -16.64 -5.25 -5.15
N GLY A 40 -16.17 -4.73 -6.29
CA GLY A 40 -16.15 -3.31 -6.59
C GLY A 40 -14.81 -2.66 -6.24
N ALA A 41 -14.47 -1.62 -7.01
CA ALA A 41 -13.21 -0.87 -6.88
C ALA A 41 -12.94 -0.33 -5.47
N ALA A 42 -14.00 0.01 -4.73
CA ALA A 42 -13.91 0.49 -3.35
C ALA A 42 -13.34 -0.57 -2.40
N LEU A 43 -13.73 -1.84 -2.54
CA LEU A 43 -13.20 -2.93 -1.72
C LEU A 43 -11.75 -3.26 -2.08
N GLY A 44 -11.37 -3.11 -3.35
CA GLY A 44 -9.98 -3.23 -3.78
C GLY A 44 -9.08 -2.13 -3.18
N LEU A 45 -9.56 -0.87 -3.17
CA LEU A 45 -8.87 0.25 -2.52
C LEU A 45 -8.74 0.06 -1.01
N TYR A 46 -9.78 -0.44 -0.35
CA TYR A 46 -9.74 -0.75 1.08
C TYR A 46 -8.71 -1.84 1.39
N GLY A 47 -8.64 -2.89 0.56
CA GLY A 47 -7.60 -3.92 0.65
C GLY A 47 -6.21 -3.30 0.57
N ALA A 48 -5.94 -2.48 -0.45
CA ALA A 48 -4.61 -1.90 -0.65
C ALA A 48 -4.15 -0.87 0.41
N VAL A 49 -5.02 -0.45 1.32
CA VAL A 49 -4.68 0.44 2.45
C VAL A 49 -4.51 -0.34 3.76
N ILE A 50 -5.23 -1.46 3.91
CA ILE A 50 -5.27 -2.24 5.15
C ILE A 50 -4.29 -3.43 5.12
N ASP A 51 -4.17 -4.13 3.99
CA ASP A 51 -3.14 -5.16 3.74
C ASP A 51 -1.77 -4.50 3.53
#